data_AF-A0A9X7NY59-F1
#
_entry.id   AF-A0A9X7NY59-F1
#
_cell.length_a   1.000
_cell.length_b   1.000
_cell.length_c   1.000
_cell.angle_alpha   90.00
_cell.angle_beta   90.00
_cell.angle_gamma   90.00
#
_symmetry.space_group_name_H-M   'P 1'
#
loop_
_entity.id
_entity.type
_entity.pdbx_description
1 polymer ?
#
loop_
_entity_poly.entity_id
_entity_poly.type
_entity_poly.pdbx_seq_one_letter_code
_entity_poly.pdbx_strand_id
1 'polypeptide(L)'
;AGRRLPPPGSAARPAMYALGASERGMVSLLGVLERGRLLPADEIAELTAAVNRAASTMAATAAEVVSMERAVQHSAQSRQYLVPTINAFTAQLSAGVRQYNEMVTAAAQLVASANDGSMTSAGDPTNSPMSQRRYREELVGATDRMLGWAQAFDELAELPRVV
;
A
#
# COMPACT_ATOMS: atom_id res chain seq x y z
N ALA A 1 5.33 2.04 15.15
CA ALA A 1 5.19 0.71 15.79
C ALA A 1 5.06 -0.34 14.70
N GLY A 2 5.80 -1.45 14.77
CA GLY A 2 5.72 -2.49 13.75
C GLY A 2 4.39 -3.24 13.80
N ARG A 3 3.77 -3.48 12.64
CA ARG A 3 2.51 -4.23 12.55
C ARG A 3 2.70 -5.66 13.06
N ARG A 4 1.72 -6.16 13.82
CA ARG A 4 1.72 -7.54 14.29
C ARG A 4 1.54 -8.47 13.09
N LEU A 5 2.54 -9.33 12.85
CA LEU A 5 2.49 -10.26 11.74
C LEU A 5 1.49 -11.40 12.01
N PRO A 6 0.78 -11.90 10.97
CA PRO A 6 -0.01 -13.12 11.05
C PRO A 6 0.81 -14.31 11.59
N PRO A 7 0.15 -15.32 12.21
CA PRO A 7 0.84 -16.49 12.74
C PRO A 7 1.64 -17.25 11.66
N PRO A 8 2.69 -18.00 12.05
CA PRO A 8 3.43 -18.83 11.09
C PRO A 8 2.48 -19.82 10.40
N GLY A 9 2.60 -19.93 9.08
CA GLY A 9 1.72 -20.76 8.24
C GLY A 9 0.49 -20.05 7.66
N SER A 10 0.19 -18.81 8.07
CA SER A 10 -0.90 -18.02 7.48
C SER A 10 -0.54 -17.53 6.07
N ALA A 11 -1.51 -17.62 5.15
CA ALA A 11 -1.39 -17.14 3.78
C ALA A 11 -1.26 -15.61 3.69
N ALA A 12 -1.76 -14.88 4.69
CA ALA A 12 -1.61 -13.42 4.77
C ALA A 12 -0.21 -12.96 5.22
N ARG A 13 0.60 -13.86 5.79
CA ARG A 13 1.88 -13.48 6.41
C ARG A 13 2.89 -12.85 5.44
N PRO A 14 3.14 -13.39 4.23
CA PRO A 14 4.09 -12.80 3.29
C PRO A 14 3.69 -11.39 2.86
N ALA A 15 2.40 -11.18 2.59
CA ALA A 15 1.86 -9.89 2.20
C ALA A 15 2.04 -8.84 3.31
N MET A 16 1.72 -9.20 4.56
CA MET A 16 1.89 -8.29 5.71
C MET A 16 3.35 -7.99 6.02
N TYR A 17 4.25 -8.93 5.77
CA TYR A 17 5.70 -8.69 5.89
C TYR A 17 6.19 -7.66 4.85
N ALA A 18 5.80 -7.83 3.58
CA ALA A 18 6.15 -6.89 2.51
C ALA A 18 5.55 -5.49 2.71
N LEU A 19 4.30 -5.43 3.23
CA LEU A 19 3.67 -4.18 3.61
C LEU A 19 4.48 -3.45 4.69
N GLY A 20 4.84 -4.15 5.77
CA GLY A 20 5.61 -3.55 6.87
C GLY A 20 7.00 -3.04 6.43
N ALA A 21 7.62 -3.69 5.44
CA ALA A 21 8.86 -3.19 4.83
C ALA A 21 8.62 -1.90 4.02
N SER A 22 7.58 -1.89 3.18
CA SER A 22 7.21 -0.73 2.36
C SER A 22 6.76 0.47 3.21
N GLU A 23 6.06 0.25 4.32
CA GLU A 23 5.66 1.29 5.28
C GLU A 23 6.86 2.05 5.85
N ARG A 24 7.93 1.35 6.22
CA ARG A 24 9.16 2.01 6.73
C ARG A 24 9.80 2.87 5.65
N GLY A 25 9.85 2.37 4.42
CA GLY A 25 10.31 3.14 3.25
C GLY A 25 9.47 4.39 3.05
N MET A 26 8.14 4.26 3.07
CA MET A 26 7.22 5.38 2.88
C MET A 26 7.36 6.45 3.96
N VAL A 27 7.47 6.07 5.24
CA VAL A 27 7.68 7.02 6.34
C VAL A 27 8.99 7.80 6.14
N SER A 28 10.04 7.13 5.68
CA SER A 28 11.31 7.80 5.34
C SER A 28 11.13 8.79 4.19
N LEU A 29 10.41 8.40 3.13
CA LEU A 29 10.17 9.24 1.96
C LEU A 29 9.30 10.46 2.28
N LEU A 30 8.23 10.29 3.08
CA LEU A 30 7.38 11.39 3.54
C LEU A 30 8.20 12.44 4.29
N GLY A 31 9.10 12.02 5.19
CA GLY A 31 9.99 12.95 5.88
C GLY A 31 10.96 13.69 4.94
N VAL A 32 11.36 13.07 3.82
CA VAL A 32 12.19 13.73 2.80
C VAL A 32 11.37 14.71 1.96
N LEU A 33 10.15 14.33 1.54
CA LEU A 33 9.23 15.19 0.81
C LEU A 33 8.89 16.47 1.59
N GLU A 34 8.63 16.33 2.89
CA GLU A 34 8.34 17.44 3.81
C GLU A 34 9.54 18.38 3.97
N ARG A 35 10.72 17.84 4.30
CA ARG A 35 11.94 18.65 4.45
C ARG A 35 12.39 19.31 3.15
N GLY A 36 12.23 18.61 2.03
CA GLY A 36 12.59 19.09 0.69
C GLY A 36 11.57 20.06 0.10
N ARG A 37 10.41 20.27 0.74
CA ARG A 37 9.29 21.09 0.22
C ARG A 37 8.90 20.71 -1.20
N LEU A 38 8.95 19.40 -1.51
CA LEU A 38 8.72 18.87 -2.86
C LEU A 38 7.22 18.80 -3.20
N LEU A 39 6.39 18.80 -2.17
CA LEU A 39 4.93 18.86 -2.23
C LEU A 39 4.42 19.91 -1.24
N PRO A 40 3.28 20.55 -1.53
CA PRO A 40 2.52 21.33 -0.56
C PRO A 40 2.20 20.52 0.71
N ALA A 41 2.07 21.19 1.86
CA ALA A 41 1.87 20.52 3.14
C ALA A 41 0.53 19.77 3.21
N ASP A 42 -0.49 20.30 2.56
CA ASP A 42 -1.81 19.68 2.36
C ASP A 42 -1.69 18.40 1.52
N GLU A 43 -0.99 18.41 0.39
CA GLU A 43 -0.75 17.21 -0.43
C GLU A 43 0.01 16.12 0.36
N ILE A 44 0.98 16.50 1.19
CA ILE A 44 1.70 15.54 2.06
C ILE A 44 0.78 14.96 3.13
N ALA A 45 -0.10 15.77 3.71
CA ALA A 45 -1.06 15.32 4.71
C ALA A 45 -2.08 14.35 4.09
N GLU A 46 -2.59 14.65 2.89
CA GLU A 46 -3.49 13.79 2.14
C GLU A 46 -2.83 12.46 1.76
N LEU A 47 -1.60 12.50 1.22
CA LEU A 47 -0.82 11.31 0.92
C LEU A 47 -0.59 10.45 2.17
N THR A 48 -0.25 11.09 3.29
CA THR A 48 -0.06 10.40 4.59
C THR A 48 -1.35 9.74 5.06
N ALA A 49 -2.49 10.43 4.94
CA ALA A 49 -3.79 9.87 5.30
C ALA A 49 -4.17 8.69 4.39
N ALA A 50 -3.95 8.80 3.08
CA ALA A 50 -4.22 7.75 2.10
C ALA A 50 -3.38 6.49 2.37
N VAL A 51 -2.08 6.66 2.59
CA VAL A 51 -1.13 5.60 2.95
C VAL A 51 -1.59 4.87 4.22
N ASN A 52 -1.89 5.62 5.28
CA ASN A 52 -2.33 5.05 6.55
C ASN A 52 -3.66 4.29 6.41
N ARG A 53 -4.60 4.85 5.65
CA ARG A 53 -5.90 4.21 5.38
C ARG A 53 -5.71 2.90 4.62
N ALA A 54 -5.01 2.92 3.49
CA ALA A 54 -4.76 1.72 2.69
C ALA A 54 -4.05 0.62 3.50
N ALA A 55 -3.05 1.02 4.29
CA ALA A 55 -2.40 0.12 5.20
C ALA A 55 -3.41 -0.45 6.21
N SER A 56 -4.24 0.37 6.87
CA SER A 56 -5.23 -0.11 7.84
C SER A 56 -6.21 -1.14 7.24
N THR A 57 -6.72 -0.88 6.03
CA THR A 57 -7.56 -1.82 5.26
C THR A 57 -6.86 -3.16 5.04
N MET A 58 -5.59 -3.15 4.58
CA MET A 58 -4.81 -4.38 4.39
C MET A 58 -4.61 -5.18 5.69
N ALA A 59 -4.44 -4.50 6.83
CA ALA A 59 -4.35 -5.19 8.12
C ALA A 59 -5.68 -5.83 8.53
N ALA A 60 -6.80 -5.15 8.29
CA ALA A 60 -8.13 -5.70 8.54
C ALA A 60 -8.38 -6.93 7.67
N THR A 61 -8.08 -6.86 6.37
CA THR A 61 -8.18 -8.01 5.44
C THR A 61 -7.33 -9.19 5.91
N ALA A 62 -6.08 -8.94 6.33
CA ALA A 62 -5.22 -9.99 6.85
C ALA A 62 -5.78 -10.64 8.14
N ALA A 63 -6.42 -9.86 9.00
CA ALA A 63 -7.07 -10.38 10.20
C ALA A 63 -8.27 -11.29 9.86
N GLU A 64 -9.09 -10.91 8.87
CA GLU A 64 -10.19 -11.76 8.37
C GLU A 64 -9.67 -13.08 7.77
N VAL A 65 -8.61 -13.04 6.98
CA VAL A 65 -7.94 -14.25 6.44
C VAL A 65 -7.55 -15.19 7.59
N VAL A 66 -6.88 -14.67 8.61
CA VAL A 66 -6.47 -15.46 9.79
C VAL A 66 -7.68 -15.99 10.57
N SER A 67 -8.77 -15.23 10.63
CA SER A 67 -10.02 -15.68 11.27
C SER A 67 -10.63 -16.88 10.54
N MET A 68 -10.73 -16.80 9.20
CA MET A 68 -11.22 -17.90 8.37
C MET A 68 -10.29 -19.12 8.40
N GLU A 69 -8.97 -18.91 8.39
CA GLU A 69 -7.97 -19.98 8.53
C GLU A 69 -8.14 -20.76 9.84
N ARG A 70 -8.41 -20.06 10.95
CA ARG A 70 -8.72 -20.72 12.23
C ARG A 70 -10.03 -21.50 12.17
N ALA A 71 -11.08 -20.94 11.57
CA ALA A 71 -12.36 -21.65 11.41
C ALA A 71 -12.21 -22.97 10.62
N VAL A 72 -11.39 -22.95 9.55
CA VAL A 72 -11.01 -24.13 8.75
C VAL A 72 -10.28 -25.21 9.56
N GLN A 73 -9.49 -24.82 10.55
CA GLN A 73 -8.78 -25.76 11.43
C GLN A 73 -9.73 -26.48 12.39
N HIS A 74 -10.79 -25.81 12.85
CA HIS A 74 -11.72 -26.34 13.85
C HIS A 74 -12.93 -27.10 13.25
N SER A 75 -13.22 -26.94 11.95
CA SER A 75 -14.36 -27.59 11.29
C SER A 75 -14.04 -28.06 9.87
N ALA A 76 -14.17 -29.37 9.63
CA ALA A 76 -13.99 -29.97 8.30
C ALA A 76 -15.11 -29.58 7.31
N GLN A 77 -16.33 -29.32 7.80
CA GLN A 77 -17.46 -28.89 6.97
C GLN A 77 -17.30 -27.44 6.49
N SER A 78 -16.67 -26.57 7.30
CA SER A 78 -16.40 -25.19 6.93
C SER A 78 -15.32 -25.08 5.85
N ARG A 79 -14.45 -26.09 5.72
CA ARG A 79 -13.34 -26.11 4.76
C ARG A 79 -13.78 -25.94 3.31
N GLN A 80 -14.85 -26.63 2.89
CA GLN A 80 -15.30 -26.60 1.50
C GLN A 80 -15.82 -25.23 1.06
N TYR A 81 -16.28 -24.40 2.00
CA TYR A 81 -16.82 -23.06 1.72
C TYR A 81 -15.80 -21.96 1.96
N LEU A 82 -14.93 -22.10 2.96
CA LEU A 82 -13.98 -21.06 3.34
C LEU A 82 -12.70 -21.05 2.51
N VAL A 83 -12.23 -22.19 2.00
CA VAL A 83 -10.97 -22.24 1.23
C VAL A 83 -11.01 -21.33 -0.02
N PRO A 84 -12.07 -21.34 -0.86
CA PRO A 84 -12.18 -20.41 -1.98
C PRO A 84 -12.16 -18.93 -1.54
N THR A 85 -12.87 -18.59 -0.46
CA THR A 85 -12.93 -17.22 0.08
C THR A 85 -11.58 -16.78 0.64
N ILE A 86 -10.87 -17.64 1.37
CA ILE A 86 -9.51 -17.38 1.88
C ILE A 86 -8.57 -17.10 0.71
N ASN A 87 -8.64 -17.89 -0.36
CA ASN A 87 -7.80 -17.70 -1.55
C ASN A 87 -8.10 -16.37 -2.25
N ALA A 88 -9.39 -16.00 -2.39
CA ALA A 88 -9.78 -14.73 -2.96
C ALA A 88 -9.24 -13.54 -2.14
N PHE A 89 -9.46 -13.55 -0.82
CA PHE A 89 -8.99 -12.49 0.08
C PHE A 89 -7.46 -12.40 0.10
N THR A 90 -6.76 -13.53 0.05
CA THR A 90 -5.28 -13.57 0.00
C THR A 90 -4.75 -13.01 -1.33
N ALA A 91 -5.39 -13.35 -2.44
CA ALA A 91 -5.02 -12.82 -3.76
C ALA A 91 -5.23 -11.30 -3.83
N GLN A 92 -6.36 -10.84 -3.32
CA GLN A 92 -6.69 -9.42 -3.27
C GLN A 92 -5.76 -8.64 -2.30
N LEU A 93 -5.43 -9.21 -1.13
CA LEU A 93 -4.44 -8.64 -0.20
C LEU A 93 -3.07 -8.51 -0.87
N SER A 94 -2.66 -9.54 -1.60
CA SER A 94 -1.39 -9.53 -2.34
C SER A 94 -1.37 -8.46 -3.44
N ALA A 95 -2.50 -8.22 -4.11
CA ALA A 95 -2.64 -7.15 -5.08
C ALA A 95 -2.54 -5.76 -4.43
N GLY A 96 -3.18 -5.56 -3.27
CA GLY A 96 -3.08 -4.30 -2.52
C GLY A 96 -1.67 -3.95 -2.09
N VAL A 97 -0.91 -4.94 -1.60
CA VAL A 97 0.48 -4.74 -1.20
C VAL A 97 1.36 -4.35 -2.39
N ARG A 98 1.09 -4.88 -3.60
CA ARG A 98 1.77 -4.45 -4.81
C ARG A 98 1.42 -2.99 -5.16
N GLN A 99 0.14 -2.61 -5.10
CA GLN A 99 -0.28 -1.23 -5.36
C GLN A 99 0.37 -0.22 -4.39
N TYR A 100 0.47 -0.61 -3.11
CA TYR A 100 1.17 0.17 -2.11
C TYR A 100 2.66 0.32 -2.45
N ASN A 101 3.33 -0.77 -2.87
CA ASN A 101 4.73 -0.73 -3.26
C ASN A 101 4.99 0.12 -4.50
N GLU A 102 4.10 0.08 -5.49
CA GLU A 102 4.15 0.97 -6.66
C GLU A 102 4.08 2.44 -6.26
N MET A 103 3.15 2.80 -5.36
CA MET A 103 3.06 4.17 -4.83
C MET A 103 4.34 4.58 -4.10
N VAL A 104 4.92 3.71 -3.26
CA VAL A 104 6.21 3.97 -2.59
C VAL A 104 7.32 4.19 -3.60
N THR A 105 7.32 3.42 -4.70
CA THR A 105 8.30 3.55 -5.78
C THR A 105 8.14 4.89 -6.52
N ALA A 106 6.91 5.30 -6.83
CA ALA A 106 6.63 6.60 -7.44
C ALA A 106 7.09 7.75 -6.54
N ALA A 107 6.84 7.66 -5.23
CA ALA A 107 7.32 8.65 -4.25
C ALA A 107 8.85 8.70 -4.21
N ALA A 108 9.52 7.55 -4.27
CA ALA A 108 10.98 7.48 -4.31
C ALA A 108 11.56 8.11 -5.58
N GLN A 109 10.95 7.89 -6.74
CA GLN A 109 11.36 8.51 -8.00
C GLN A 109 11.18 10.02 -7.99
N LEU A 110 10.08 10.53 -7.41
CA LEU A 110 9.89 11.97 -7.21
C LEU A 110 11.01 12.57 -6.35
N VAL A 111 11.33 11.93 -5.22
CA VAL A 111 12.42 12.36 -4.33
C VAL A 111 13.79 12.29 -5.02
N ALA A 112 14.08 11.22 -5.76
CA ALA A 112 15.33 11.06 -6.49
C ALA A 112 15.50 12.16 -7.54
N SER A 113 14.47 12.42 -8.36
CA SER A 113 14.50 13.47 -9.39
C SER A 113 14.76 14.87 -8.82
N ALA A 114 14.22 15.16 -7.63
CA ALA A 114 14.44 16.44 -6.96
C ALA A 114 15.86 16.59 -6.41
N ASN A 115 16.46 15.51 -5.90
CA ASN A 115 17.83 15.53 -5.41
C ASN A 115 18.86 15.62 -6.55
N ASP A 116 18.60 14.93 -7.68
CA ASP A 116 19.44 15.02 -8.87
C ASP A 116 19.41 16.44 -9.47
N GLY A 117 18.25 17.08 -9.53
CA GLY A 117 18.10 18.46 -10.00
C GLY A 117 18.79 19.51 -9.11
N SER A 118 18.96 19.24 -7.81
CA SER A 118 19.68 20.12 -6.89
C SER A 118 21.21 19.97 -6.96
N MET A 119 21.73 18.85 -7.46
CA MET A 119 23.16 18.57 -7.61
C MET A 119 23.71 19.02 -8.97
N THR A 120 22.87 19.09 -10.01
CA THR A 120 23.29 19.55 -11.35
C THR A 120 23.16 21.06 -11.48
N SER A 121 24.23 21.79 -11.16
CA SER A 121 24.37 23.19 -11.60
C SER A 121 24.37 23.25 -13.13
N ALA A 122 23.41 24.00 -13.69
CA ALA A 122 23.36 24.54 -15.06
C ALA A 122 23.84 23.62 -16.21
N GLY A 123 22.93 22.82 -16.79
CA GLY A 123 23.13 22.39 -18.19
C GLY A 123 22.51 21.08 -18.68
N ASP A 124 21.91 20.23 -17.85
CA ASP A 124 21.36 18.95 -18.33
C ASP A 124 19.84 19.03 -18.63
N PRO A 125 19.39 18.85 -19.90
CA PRO A 125 17.97 18.87 -20.27
C PRO A 125 17.13 17.72 -19.67
N THR A 126 17.73 16.70 -19.05
CA THR A 126 16.97 15.58 -18.44
C THR A 126 16.29 15.95 -17.09
N ASN A 127 16.80 16.95 -16.37
CA ASN A 127 16.26 17.45 -15.09
C ASN A 127 15.34 18.68 -15.27
N SER A 128 14.52 18.66 -16.31
CA SER A 128 13.58 19.73 -16.61
C SER A 128 12.42 19.78 -15.59
N PRO A 129 11.86 20.96 -15.25
CA PRO A 129 10.64 21.06 -14.42
C PRO A 129 9.45 20.22 -14.95
N MET A 130 9.53 19.79 -16.22
CA MET A 130 8.59 18.88 -16.85
C MET A 130 8.72 17.41 -16.37
N SER A 131 9.93 16.91 -16.04
CA SER A 131 10.11 15.56 -15.49
C SER A 131 9.62 15.49 -14.04
N GLN A 132 9.86 16.54 -13.24
CA GLN A 132 9.33 16.65 -11.88
C GLN A 132 7.79 16.65 -11.85
N ARG A 133 7.14 17.36 -12.79
CA ARG A 133 5.67 17.31 -12.95
C ARG A 133 5.18 15.90 -13.28
N ARG A 134 5.85 15.20 -14.19
CA ARG A 134 5.51 13.82 -14.56
C ARG A 134 5.57 12.86 -13.36
N TYR A 135 6.62 12.92 -12.55
CA TYR A 135 6.71 12.08 -11.35
C TYR A 135 5.67 12.44 -10.28
N ARG A 136 5.29 13.71 -10.17
CA ARG A 136 4.18 14.13 -9.30
C ARG A 136 2.85 13.56 -9.80
N GLU A 137 2.56 13.66 -11.10
CA GLU A 137 1.35 13.09 -11.71
C GLU A 137 1.29 11.57 -11.52
N GLU A 138 2.43 10.88 -11.64
CA GLU A 138 2.52 9.44 -11.40
C GLU A 138 2.24 9.08 -9.94
N LEU A 139 2.77 9.86 -8.98
CA LEU A 139 2.49 9.67 -7.56
C LEU A 139 1.00 9.89 -7.23
N VAL A 140 0.39 10.94 -7.78
CA VAL A 140 -1.05 11.21 -7.63
C VAL A 140 -1.87 10.06 -8.19
N GLY A 141 -1.59 9.64 -9.43
CA GLY A 141 -2.28 8.51 -10.05
C GLY A 141 -2.09 7.19 -9.30
N ALA A 142 -0.92 6.95 -8.69
CA ALA A 142 -0.69 5.79 -7.83
C ALA A 142 -1.50 5.86 -6.53
N THR A 143 -1.63 7.06 -5.96
CA THR A 143 -2.44 7.31 -4.75
C THR A 143 -3.93 7.09 -5.04
N ASP A 144 -4.43 7.60 -6.15
CA ASP A 144 -5.83 7.41 -6.58
C ASP A 144 -6.15 5.93 -6.81
N ARG A 145 -5.26 5.20 -7.51
CA ARG A 145 -5.42 3.74 -7.69
C ARG A 145 -5.43 3.00 -6.36
N MET A 146 -4.60 3.41 -5.41
CA MET A 146 -4.56 2.81 -4.07
C MET A 146 -5.85 3.08 -3.29
N LEU A 147 -6.38 4.31 -3.35
CA LEU A 147 -7.64 4.67 -2.70
C LEU A 147 -8.82 3.93 -3.32
N GLY A 148 -8.88 3.86 -4.66
CA GLY A 148 -9.90 3.08 -5.36
C GLY A 148 -9.84 1.59 -5.04
N TRP A 149 -8.63 1.02 -4.92
CA TRP A 149 -8.46 -0.35 -4.45
C TRP A 149 -8.96 -0.55 -3.01
N ALA A 150 -8.64 0.38 -2.10
CA ALA A 150 -9.06 0.27 -0.70
C ALA A 150 -10.58 0.32 -0.57
N GLN A 151 -11.24 1.21 -1.33
CA GLN A 151 -12.69 1.30 -1.37
C GLN A 151 -13.33 0.03 -1.95
N ALA A 152 -12.81 -0.49 -3.07
CA ALA A 152 -13.32 -1.73 -3.66
C ALA A 152 -13.22 -2.91 -2.67
N PHE A 153 -12.23 -2.88 -1.78
CA PHE A 153 -12.08 -3.87 -0.71
C PHE A 153 -13.13 -3.74 0.40
N ASP A 154 -13.42 -2.52 0.82
CA ASP A 154 -14.46 -2.26 1.81
C ASP A 154 -15.81 -2.78 1.27
N GLU A 155 -16.10 -2.55 -0.02
CA GLU A 155 -17.30 -3.08 -0.69
C GLU A 155 -17.35 -4.62 -0.72
N LEU A 156 -16.20 -5.28 -0.95
CA LEU A 156 -16.10 -6.75 -0.91
C LEU A 156 -16.29 -7.31 0.50
N ALA A 157 -15.90 -6.57 1.54
CA ALA A 157 -16.11 -6.95 2.93
C ALA A 157 -17.59 -6.79 3.36
N GLU A 158 -18.34 -5.89 2.72
CA GLU A 158 -19.77 -5.66 2.97
C GLU A 158 -20.70 -6.68 2.28
N LEU A 159 -20.18 -7.51 1.36
CA LEU A 159 -20.98 -8.55 0.73
C LEU A 159 -21.53 -9.53 1.78
N PRO A 160 -22.85 -9.78 1.82
CA PRO A 160 -23.45 -10.60 2.86
C PRO A 160 -22.88 -12.01 2.80
N ARG A 161 -22.22 -12.41 3.89
CA ARG A 161 -21.86 -13.80 4.15
C ARG A 161 -23.17 -14.58 4.23
N VAL A 162 -23.58 -15.21 3.13
CA VAL A 162 -24.73 -16.13 3.13
C VAL A 162 -24.37 -17.26 4.10
N VAL A 163 -25.01 -17.25 5.27
CA VAL A 163 -24.90 -18.25 6.33
C VAL A 163 -25.74 -19.47 5.96
#